data_AF-A0A4Q0MDP0-F1
#
_entry.id   AF-A0A4Q0MDP0-F1
#
_cell.length_a   1.000
_cell.length_b   1.000
_cell.length_c   1.000
_cell.angle_alpha   90.00
_cell.angle_beta   90.00
_cell.angle_gamma   90.00
#
_symmetry.space_group_name_H-M   'P 1'
#
loop_
_entity.id
_entity.type
_entity.pdbx_description
1 polymer ?
#
loop_
_entity_poly.entity_id
_entity_poly.type
_entity_poly.pdbx_seq_one_letter_code
_entity_poly.pdbx_strand_id
1 'polypeptide(L)'
;MLVAADLLPEDAAERHGRLRGYFCDKDATATRTLEGWALELAWPSDPERHVDTALDEGLAWWGGDLRRQEMATARRRSSRLLRCLYDSWTLASWAEWLERSGSGALEHVTILHVDDHRDLDAPRLSVGADGWRDLISGAACDLNDPRSVMAAIESGAIGMGSFMTPFLAAAPQAEVRHLIQPPKGQRTLDFEIRHGVVGDDLIEPGAPRPAVELVPTGAGTGPRRYRMTPSLDDWLSDLDGRRLLLHVDMDYFCNRYDGDSDWRSRVLPLDPPMEAIERRVDEVVAALNKRGLIGRLEDIVVAYSPGFFPAEFWGRTDERLTRGLGLDAGRG
;
A
#
# COMPACT_ATOMS: atom_id res chain seq x y z
N MET A 1 11.68 -10.16 19.60
CA MET A 1 12.71 -9.15 19.26
C MET A 1 13.12 -8.41 20.51
N LEU A 2 14.38 -7.98 20.67
CA LEU A 2 14.84 -7.23 21.85
C LEU A 2 15.13 -5.77 21.46
N VAL A 3 14.68 -4.82 22.28
CA VAL A 3 14.91 -3.38 22.10
C VAL A 3 15.56 -2.82 23.36
N ALA A 4 16.52 -1.91 23.21
CA ALA A 4 17.20 -1.30 24.34
C ALA A 4 16.21 -0.54 25.27
N ALA A 5 16.50 -0.56 26.57
CA ALA A 5 15.59 -0.06 27.61
C ALA A 5 15.22 1.42 27.44
N ASP A 6 16.17 2.24 26.98
CA ASP A 6 16.08 3.69 26.80
C ASP A 6 15.37 4.11 25.51
N LEU A 7 15.13 3.17 24.59
CA LEU A 7 14.43 3.43 23.33
C LEU A 7 12.91 3.39 23.46
N LEU A 8 12.37 2.89 24.58
CA LEU A 8 10.93 2.87 24.84
C LEU A 8 10.62 3.56 26.17
N PRO A 9 9.55 4.40 26.22
CA PRO A 9 9.09 5.00 27.46
C PRO A 9 8.76 3.95 28.53
N GLU A 10 9.00 4.31 29.80
CA GLU A 10 8.56 3.51 30.94
C GLU A 10 7.05 3.60 31.16
N ASP A 11 6.44 4.75 30.85
CA ASP A 11 4.98 4.90 30.84
C ASP A 11 4.32 3.98 29.80
N ALA A 12 3.27 3.27 30.22
CA ALA A 12 2.64 2.26 29.39
C ALA A 12 1.88 2.85 28.18
N ALA A 13 1.23 4.00 28.35
CA ALA A 13 0.47 4.64 27.29
C ALA A 13 1.42 5.27 26.26
N GLU A 14 2.47 5.97 26.70
CA GLU A 14 3.49 6.53 25.82
C GLU A 14 4.23 5.43 25.04
N ARG A 15 4.56 4.32 25.71
CA ARG A 15 5.19 3.15 25.05
C ARG A 15 4.26 2.54 24.02
N HIS A 16 2.98 2.35 24.35
CA HIS A 16 2.01 1.84 23.40
C HIS A 16 1.88 2.76 22.18
N GLY A 17 1.77 4.08 22.39
CA GLY A 17 1.73 5.06 21.30
C GLY A 17 2.97 5.04 20.41
N ARG A 18 4.18 4.96 21.00
CA ARG A 18 5.43 4.85 20.24
C ARG A 18 5.48 3.57 19.42
N LEU A 19 5.15 2.43 20.02
CA LEU A 19 5.13 1.14 19.33
C LEU A 19 4.09 1.12 18.22
N ARG A 20 2.94 1.76 18.42
CA ARG A 20 1.90 1.91 17.41
C ARG A 20 2.38 2.75 16.22
N GLY A 21 3.08 3.85 16.48
CA GLY A 21 3.70 4.66 15.43
C GLY A 21 4.75 3.88 14.65
N TYR A 22 5.58 3.09 15.35
CA TYR A 22 6.65 2.35 14.70
C TYR A 22 6.18 1.09 13.95
N PHE A 23 5.21 0.34 14.48
CA PHE A 23 4.64 -0.90 13.88
C PHE A 23 3.19 -0.69 13.43
N CYS A 24 2.88 0.36 12.66
CA CYS A 24 1.51 0.75 12.27
C CYS A 24 0.53 -0.41 11.96
N ASP A 25 1.00 -1.46 11.28
CA ASP A 25 0.15 -2.59 10.86
C ASP A 25 0.09 -3.74 11.87
N LYS A 26 1.00 -3.84 12.85
CA LYS A 26 1.05 -4.92 13.85
C LYS A 26 0.92 -4.40 15.27
N ASP A 27 0.24 -5.16 16.12
CA ASP A 27 0.28 -4.86 17.55
C ASP A 27 1.59 -5.38 18.14
N ALA A 28 2.28 -4.50 18.87
CA ALA A 28 3.51 -4.84 19.57
C ALA A 28 3.28 -4.82 21.07
N THR A 29 3.47 -5.97 21.71
CA THR A 29 3.45 -6.09 23.17
C THR A 29 4.87 -6.06 23.70
N ALA A 30 5.12 -5.21 24.70
CA ALA A 30 6.44 -5.04 25.30
C ALA A 30 6.48 -5.59 26.73
N THR A 31 7.39 -6.54 26.98
CA THR A 31 7.66 -7.07 28.33
C THR A 31 9.06 -6.67 28.77
N ARG A 32 9.18 -6.11 29.97
CA ARG A 32 10.47 -5.69 30.53
C ARG A 32 11.31 -6.91 30.89
N THR A 33 12.58 -6.89 30.51
CA THR A 33 13.59 -7.90 30.82
C THR A 33 14.85 -7.24 31.40
N LEU A 34 15.85 -8.04 31.78
CA LEU A 34 17.15 -7.52 32.24
C LEU A 34 17.95 -6.84 31.12
N GLU A 35 17.73 -7.23 29.86
CA GLU A 35 18.48 -6.76 28.70
C GLU A 35 17.78 -5.61 27.96
N GLY A 36 16.55 -5.26 28.36
CA GLY A 36 15.72 -4.24 27.71
C GLY A 36 14.26 -4.67 27.60
N TRP A 37 13.61 -4.33 26.50
CA TRP A 37 12.22 -4.68 26.20
C TRP A 37 12.17 -5.85 25.22
N ALA A 38 11.57 -6.96 25.63
CA ALA A 38 11.21 -8.03 24.72
C ALA A 38 9.89 -7.66 24.03
N LEU A 39 9.92 -7.56 22.71
CA LEU A 39 8.77 -7.28 21.86
C LEU A 39 8.25 -8.56 21.20
N GLU A 40 6.94 -8.74 21.31
CA GLU A 40 6.15 -9.73 20.57
C GLU A 40 5.20 -8.98 19.62
N LEU A 41 5.21 -9.38 18.34
CA LEU A 41 4.38 -8.77 17.30
C LEU A 41 3.28 -9.72 16.87
N ALA A 42 2.05 -9.22 16.81
CA ALA A 42 0.89 -9.97 16.32
C ALA A 42 0.12 -9.14 15.29
N TRP A 43 -0.53 -9.83 14.35
CA TRP A 43 -1.56 -9.17 13.56
C TRP A 43 -2.75 -8.85 14.47
N PRO A 44 -3.38 -7.69 14.28
CA PRO A 44 -4.55 -7.33 15.07
C PRO A 44 -5.68 -8.32 14.97
N SER A 45 -6.22 -8.67 16.13
CA SER A 45 -7.45 -9.44 16.26
C SER A 45 -8.56 -8.69 16.98
N ASP A 46 -8.26 -7.52 17.55
CA ASP A 46 -9.19 -6.74 18.37
C ASP A 46 -10.32 -6.16 17.50
N PRO A 47 -11.61 -6.46 17.81
CA PRO A 47 -12.74 -5.82 17.15
C PRO A 47 -12.70 -4.29 17.20
N GLU A 48 -12.22 -3.70 18.29
CA GLU A 48 -12.19 -2.24 18.49
C GLU A 48 -11.15 -1.55 17.61
N ARG A 49 -10.15 -2.29 17.11
CA ARG A 49 -9.14 -1.73 16.19
C ARG A 49 -9.72 -1.41 14.80
N HIS A 50 -10.81 -2.05 14.41
CA HIS A 50 -11.46 -1.81 13.13
C HIS A 50 -12.74 -1.01 13.35
N VAL A 51 -12.70 0.26 12.95
CA VAL A 51 -13.81 1.21 13.11
C VAL A 51 -15.01 0.91 12.19
N ASP A 52 -14.84 -0.05 11.27
CA ASP A 52 -15.87 -0.48 10.33
C ASP A 52 -16.83 -1.49 10.97
N THR A 53 -18.07 -1.04 11.20
CA THR A 53 -19.14 -1.85 11.78
C THR A 53 -19.69 -2.91 10.82
N ALA A 54 -19.46 -2.77 9.51
CA ALA A 54 -19.88 -3.73 8.49
C ALA A 54 -18.75 -4.72 8.13
N LEU A 55 -17.62 -4.70 8.84
CA LEU A 55 -16.46 -5.53 8.52
C LEU A 55 -16.80 -7.02 8.45
N ASP A 56 -17.62 -7.53 9.37
CA ASP A 56 -18.01 -8.95 9.35
C ASP A 56 -18.81 -9.31 8.08
N GLU A 57 -19.60 -8.38 7.53
CA GLU A 57 -20.28 -8.57 6.25
C GLU A 57 -19.28 -8.61 5.08
N GLY A 58 -18.28 -7.73 5.09
CA GLY A 58 -17.19 -7.73 4.11
C GLY A 58 -16.35 -9.01 4.17
N LEU A 59 -16.04 -9.51 5.37
CA LEU A 59 -15.31 -10.77 5.56
C LEU A 59 -16.13 -11.98 5.11
N ALA A 60 -17.45 -11.97 5.36
CA ALA A 60 -18.36 -12.98 4.83
C ALA A 60 -18.44 -12.95 3.30
N TRP A 61 -18.48 -11.74 2.71
CA TRP A 61 -18.43 -11.56 1.25
C TRP A 61 -17.10 -12.04 0.66
N TRP A 62 -15.98 -11.74 1.33
CA TRP A 62 -14.69 -12.31 0.98
C TRP A 62 -14.84 -13.83 0.99
N GLY A 63 -15.20 -14.43 2.12
CA GLY A 63 -15.46 -15.86 2.26
C GLY A 63 -14.23 -16.66 2.70
N GLY A 64 -14.39 -17.99 2.84
CA GLY A 64 -13.34 -18.88 3.35
C GLY A 64 -13.19 -18.87 4.88
N ASP A 65 -14.27 -18.56 5.62
CA ASP A 65 -14.29 -18.45 7.09
C ASP A 65 -13.21 -17.52 7.67
N LEU A 66 -12.85 -16.48 6.91
CA LEU A 66 -11.76 -15.56 7.22
C LEU A 66 -12.01 -14.81 8.53
N ARG A 67 -11.05 -14.90 9.45
CA ARG A 67 -11.06 -14.19 10.73
C ARG A 67 -10.32 -12.87 10.63
N ARG A 68 -10.58 -11.96 11.57
CA ARG A 68 -9.93 -10.63 11.64
C ARG A 68 -8.40 -10.72 11.65
N GLN A 69 -7.82 -11.64 12.42
CA GLN A 69 -6.36 -11.83 12.44
C GLN A 69 -5.76 -12.35 11.13
N GLU A 70 -6.57 -12.92 10.23
CA GLU A 70 -6.13 -13.48 8.95
C GLU A 70 -6.20 -12.43 7.82
N MET A 71 -6.89 -11.30 8.05
CA MET A 71 -7.06 -10.24 7.05
C MET A 71 -5.75 -9.75 6.46
N ALA A 72 -4.73 -9.58 7.32
CA ALA A 72 -3.42 -9.10 6.91
C ALA A 72 -2.71 -10.02 5.90
N THR A 73 -3.16 -11.26 5.73
CA THR A 73 -2.61 -12.24 4.78
C THR A 73 -3.58 -12.60 3.66
N ALA A 74 -4.82 -12.11 3.74
CA ALA A 74 -5.91 -12.47 2.84
C ALA A 74 -5.68 -11.87 1.45
N ARG A 75 -5.50 -12.77 0.47
CA ARG A 75 -5.26 -12.41 -0.93
C ARG A 75 -5.82 -13.45 -1.90
N ARG A 76 -6.20 -13.03 -3.10
CA ARG A 76 -6.69 -13.87 -4.20
C ARG A 76 -6.08 -13.44 -5.52
N ARG A 77 -5.33 -14.35 -6.14
CA ARG A 77 -4.73 -14.15 -7.45
C ARG A 77 -5.62 -14.79 -8.53
N SER A 78 -5.92 -14.03 -9.59
CA SER A 78 -6.55 -14.53 -10.80
C SER A 78 -5.85 -13.92 -12.01
N SER A 79 -5.01 -14.71 -12.69
CA SER A 79 -4.15 -14.22 -13.78
C SER A 79 -3.32 -13.01 -13.31
N ARG A 80 -3.40 -11.87 -14.01
CA ARG A 80 -2.72 -10.60 -13.68
C ARG A 80 -3.38 -9.77 -12.57
N LEU A 81 -4.51 -10.22 -12.00
CA LEU A 81 -5.21 -9.51 -10.93
C LEU A 81 -4.87 -10.12 -9.57
N LEU A 82 -4.40 -9.28 -8.65
CA LEU A 82 -4.36 -9.58 -7.22
C LEU A 82 -5.44 -8.77 -6.51
N ARG A 83 -6.29 -9.45 -5.75
CA ARG A 83 -7.16 -8.86 -4.73
C ARG A 83 -6.52 -9.10 -3.38
N CYS A 84 -6.40 -8.08 -2.54
CA CYS A 84 -5.82 -8.23 -1.20
C CYS A 84 -6.52 -7.30 -0.21
N LEU A 85 -6.67 -7.74 1.04
CA LEU A 85 -7.24 -6.84 2.05
C LEU A 85 -6.22 -5.77 2.47
N TYR A 86 -4.93 -6.12 2.55
CA TYR A 86 -3.88 -5.19 2.97
C TYR A 86 -2.99 -4.82 1.78
N ASP A 87 -2.72 -3.53 1.62
CA ASP A 87 -2.04 -3.01 0.44
C ASP A 87 -0.54 -3.36 0.38
N SER A 88 0.05 -3.80 1.50
CA SER A 88 1.42 -4.31 1.52
C SER A 88 1.66 -5.43 0.50
N TRP A 89 0.63 -6.20 0.14
CA TRP A 89 0.69 -7.26 -0.87
C TRP A 89 0.84 -6.76 -2.31
N THR A 90 0.65 -5.47 -2.58
CA THR A 90 0.94 -4.87 -3.88
C THR A 90 2.38 -5.11 -4.29
N LEU A 91 3.33 -4.95 -3.36
CA LEU A 91 4.74 -5.23 -3.63
C LEU A 91 5.02 -6.70 -3.93
N ALA A 92 4.34 -7.63 -3.24
CA ALA A 92 4.46 -9.06 -3.55
C ALA A 92 3.94 -9.36 -4.95
N SER A 93 2.82 -8.73 -5.37
CA SER A 93 2.30 -8.86 -6.73
C SER A 93 3.31 -8.42 -7.78
N TRP A 94 3.99 -7.30 -7.52
CA TRP A 94 5.00 -6.75 -8.42
C TRP A 94 6.29 -7.56 -8.44
N ALA A 95 6.70 -8.13 -7.31
CA ALA A 95 7.81 -9.09 -7.26
C ALA A 95 7.51 -10.31 -8.13
N GLU A 96 6.30 -10.88 -8.02
CA GLU A 96 5.88 -11.99 -8.89
C GLU A 96 5.80 -11.56 -10.38
N TRP A 97 5.37 -10.34 -10.67
CA TRP A 97 5.39 -9.81 -12.04
C TRP A 97 6.82 -9.67 -12.59
N LEU A 98 7.76 -9.21 -11.77
CA LEU A 98 9.18 -9.10 -12.13
C LEU A 98 9.78 -10.46 -12.46
N GLU A 99 9.53 -11.46 -11.61
CA GLU A 99 9.97 -12.84 -11.84
C GLU A 99 9.49 -13.36 -13.20
N ARG A 100 8.23 -13.08 -13.57
CA ARG A 100 7.64 -13.49 -14.87
C ARG A 100 8.17 -12.68 -16.05
N SER A 101 8.49 -11.41 -15.84
CA SER A 101 8.83 -10.46 -16.92
C SER A 101 10.30 -10.51 -17.34
N GLY A 102 11.17 -11.05 -16.49
CA GLY A 102 12.59 -11.25 -16.77
C GLY A 102 13.43 -9.97 -16.70
N SER A 103 14.68 -10.07 -17.17
CA SER A 103 15.65 -8.97 -17.10
C SER A 103 15.16 -7.74 -17.88
N GLY A 104 15.34 -6.55 -17.29
CA GLY A 104 14.91 -5.28 -17.89
C GLY A 104 13.44 -4.94 -17.67
N ALA A 105 12.69 -5.76 -16.92
CA ALA A 105 11.30 -5.44 -16.56
C ALA A 105 11.17 -4.11 -15.80
N LEU A 106 12.19 -3.73 -15.03
CA LEU A 106 12.25 -2.47 -14.29
C LEU A 106 12.55 -1.24 -15.17
N GLU A 107 12.91 -1.45 -16.44
CA GLU A 107 13.13 -0.35 -17.38
C GLU A 107 11.77 0.22 -17.85
N HIS A 108 11.62 1.54 -17.77
CA HIS A 108 10.44 2.26 -18.28
C HIS A 108 9.09 1.85 -17.66
N VAL A 109 9.09 1.45 -16.39
CA VAL A 109 7.86 1.19 -15.62
C VAL A 109 7.15 2.50 -15.28
N THR A 110 5.84 2.51 -15.50
CA THR A 110 4.94 3.54 -14.97
C THR A 110 3.88 2.85 -14.09
N ILE A 111 3.82 3.30 -12.84
CA ILE A 111 2.82 2.86 -11.86
C ILE A 111 1.65 3.82 -11.95
N LEU A 112 0.49 3.29 -12.32
CA LEU A 112 -0.79 3.98 -12.25
C LEU A 112 -1.36 3.71 -10.85
N HIS A 113 -1.18 4.67 -9.95
CA HIS A 113 -1.57 4.60 -8.53
C HIS A 113 -2.92 5.31 -8.34
N VAL A 114 -3.97 4.57 -7.99
CA VAL A 114 -5.31 5.10 -7.69
C VAL A 114 -5.53 4.95 -6.19
N ASP A 115 -5.34 6.03 -5.45
CA ASP A 115 -5.19 5.97 -3.99
C ASP A 115 -5.43 7.34 -3.34
N ASP A 116 -5.87 7.37 -2.10
CA ASP A 116 -5.95 8.60 -1.30
C ASP A 116 -4.61 8.94 -0.58
N HIS A 117 -3.66 8.00 -0.57
CA HIS A 117 -2.35 8.02 0.08
C HIS A 117 -1.18 7.89 -0.92
N ARG A 118 0.04 8.11 -0.42
CA ARG A 118 1.27 8.06 -1.25
C ARG A 118 2.05 6.75 -1.09
N ASP A 119 1.98 6.16 0.10
CA ASP A 119 2.58 4.87 0.44
C ASP A 119 4.12 4.82 0.33
N LEU A 120 4.74 5.97 0.58
CA LEU A 120 6.17 6.24 0.49
C LEU A 120 6.89 6.24 1.85
N ASP A 121 6.29 5.71 2.91
CA ASP A 121 6.99 5.61 4.19
C ASP A 121 8.22 4.69 4.06
N ALA A 122 9.21 4.91 4.92
CA ALA A 122 10.38 4.05 4.97
C ALA A 122 9.98 2.67 5.53
N PRO A 123 10.21 1.55 4.84
CA PRO A 123 9.96 0.23 5.41
C PRO A 123 10.99 -0.09 6.49
N ARG A 124 10.72 -1.07 7.35
CA ARG A 124 11.68 -1.58 8.35
C ARG A 124 12.64 -2.59 7.73
N LEU A 125 13.23 -2.20 6.60
CA LEU A 125 14.29 -2.91 5.90
C LEU A 125 15.59 -2.13 6.10
N SER A 126 16.69 -2.79 6.45
CA SER A 126 18.01 -2.18 6.45
C SER A 126 18.75 -2.43 5.14
N VAL A 127 19.42 -1.40 4.63
CA VAL A 127 20.30 -1.48 3.46
C VAL A 127 21.67 -2.02 3.90
N GLY A 128 22.05 -3.18 3.39
CA GLY A 128 23.36 -3.81 3.59
C GLY A 128 24.17 -3.92 2.29
N ALA A 129 25.36 -4.52 2.39
CA ALA A 129 26.23 -4.76 1.23
C ALA A 129 25.62 -5.76 0.22
N ASP A 130 24.84 -6.73 0.72
CA ASP A 130 24.28 -7.84 -0.06
C ASP A 130 22.78 -7.64 -0.39
N GLY A 131 22.24 -6.43 -0.21
CA GLY A 131 20.82 -6.13 -0.44
C GLY A 131 20.10 -5.68 0.83
N TRP A 132 18.79 -5.91 0.90
CA TRP A 132 17.99 -5.53 2.07
C TRP A 132 17.88 -6.67 3.07
N ARG A 133 17.86 -6.27 4.35
CA ARG A 133 17.58 -7.16 5.49
C ARG A 133 16.32 -6.68 6.20
N ASP A 134 15.37 -7.58 6.42
CA ASP A 134 14.23 -7.36 7.31
C ASP A 134 14.74 -7.12 8.74
N LEU A 135 14.48 -5.94 9.31
CA LEU A 135 14.93 -5.60 10.67
C LEU A 135 14.19 -6.40 11.76
N ILE A 136 12.98 -6.89 11.48
CA ILE A 136 12.16 -7.62 12.44
C ILE A 136 12.59 -9.09 12.49
N SER A 137 12.71 -9.75 11.33
CA SER A 137 13.01 -11.18 11.25
C SER A 137 14.51 -11.49 11.09
N GLY A 138 15.29 -10.51 10.63
CA GLY A 138 16.69 -10.68 10.25
C GLY A 138 16.89 -11.36 8.89
N ALA A 139 15.82 -11.76 8.20
CA ALA A 139 15.90 -12.42 6.90
C ALA A 139 16.32 -11.46 5.77
N ALA A 140 16.87 -12.00 4.70
CA ALA A 140 17.10 -11.23 3.47
C ALA A 140 15.76 -10.90 2.79
N CYS A 141 15.70 -9.74 2.14
CA CYS A 141 14.58 -9.30 1.31
C CYS A 141 15.12 -8.83 -0.05
N ASP A 142 14.66 -9.48 -1.13
CA ASP A 142 15.04 -9.18 -2.51
C ASP A 142 13.77 -9.11 -3.37
N LEU A 143 13.61 -8.02 -4.11
CA LEU A 143 12.48 -7.82 -5.00
C LEU A 143 12.41 -8.86 -6.14
N ASN A 144 13.54 -9.51 -6.46
CA ASN A 144 13.61 -10.60 -7.44
C ASN A 144 13.27 -11.98 -6.84
N ASP A 145 13.11 -12.09 -5.52
CA ASP A 145 12.58 -13.30 -4.85
C ASP A 145 11.25 -12.97 -4.19
N PRO A 146 10.11 -13.23 -4.86
CA PRO A 146 8.80 -12.92 -4.32
C PRO A 146 8.54 -13.49 -2.93
N ARG A 147 9.11 -14.67 -2.62
CA ARG A 147 8.92 -15.30 -1.30
C ARG A 147 9.58 -14.50 -0.18
N SER A 148 10.74 -13.90 -0.46
CA SER A 148 11.42 -13.04 0.51
C SER A 148 10.62 -11.76 0.80
N VAL A 149 9.98 -11.19 -0.23
CA VAL A 149 9.08 -10.04 -0.09
C VAL A 149 7.85 -10.40 0.75
N MET A 150 7.22 -11.55 0.47
CA MET A 150 6.08 -12.04 1.26
C MET A 150 6.46 -12.24 2.73
N ALA A 151 7.63 -12.82 3.00
CA ALA A 151 8.12 -12.99 4.37
C ALA A 151 8.33 -11.65 5.10
N ALA A 152 8.84 -10.63 4.39
CA ALA A 152 9.02 -9.29 4.94
C ALA A 152 7.68 -8.54 5.17
N ILE A 153 6.65 -8.83 4.37
CA ILE A 153 5.28 -8.35 4.62
C ILE A 153 4.70 -9.04 5.86
N GLU A 154 4.84 -10.37 5.96
CA GLU A 154 4.30 -11.17 7.05
C GLU A 154 4.93 -10.79 8.41
N SER A 155 6.24 -10.49 8.43
CA SER A 155 6.93 -10.00 9.62
C SER A 155 6.47 -8.60 10.04
N GLY A 156 5.96 -7.79 9.10
CA GLY A 156 5.60 -6.39 9.27
C GLY A 156 6.71 -5.41 8.91
N ALA A 157 7.80 -5.89 8.31
CA ALA A 157 8.89 -5.02 7.86
C ALA A 157 8.48 -4.17 6.67
N ILE A 158 7.62 -4.70 5.82
CA ILE A 158 6.96 -3.98 4.73
C ILE A 158 5.49 -3.83 5.09
N GLY A 159 5.10 -2.58 5.36
CA GLY A 159 3.73 -2.21 5.74
C GLY A 159 2.95 -1.55 4.61
N MET A 160 1.65 -1.37 4.83
CA MET A 160 0.73 -0.77 3.84
C MET A 160 1.18 0.64 3.43
N GLY A 161 1.64 1.47 4.37
CA GLY A 161 2.13 2.81 4.03
C GLY A 161 3.53 2.87 3.41
N SER A 162 4.20 1.73 3.20
CA SER A 162 5.63 1.69 2.85
C SER A 162 6.01 0.80 1.66
N PHE A 163 5.06 0.08 1.05
CA PHE A 163 5.35 -0.93 0.03
C PHE A 163 5.90 -0.33 -1.27
N MET A 164 5.59 0.94 -1.58
CA MET A 164 6.04 1.62 -2.79
C MET A 164 7.54 1.97 -2.72
N THR A 165 8.04 2.34 -1.54
CA THR A 165 9.44 2.71 -1.29
C THR A 165 10.46 1.66 -1.76
N PRO A 166 10.37 0.37 -1.35
CA PRO A 166 11.30 -0.66 -1.85
C PRO A 166 11.16 -0.88 -3.35
N PHE A 167 9.95 -0.82 -3.93
CA PHE A 167 9.81 -0.92 -5.39
C PHE A 167 10.57 0.20 -6.10
N LEU A 168 10.38 1.45 -5.68
CA LEU A 168 11.08 2.61 -6.27
C LEU A 168 12.59 2.54 -6.05
N ALA A 169 13.05 2.03 -4.91
CA ALA A 169 14.47 1.84 -4.65
C ALA A 169 15.11 0.82 -5.62
N ALA A 170 14.40 -0.25 -5.98
CA ALA A 170 14.84 -1.21 -6.99
C ALA A 170 14.64 -0.68 -8.44
N ALA A 171 13.66 0.18 -8.65
CA ALA A 171 13.26 0.75 -9.94
C ALA A 171 13.56 2.26 -10.02
N PRO A 172 14.82 2.71 -9.97
CA PRO A 172 15.15 4.13 -9.84
C PRO A 172 14.82 4.98 -11.07
N GLN A 173 14.28 4.39 -12.15
CA GLN A 173 13.77 5.11 -13.32
C GLN A 173 12.24 5.02 -13.44
N ALA A 174 11.58 4.38 -12.49
CA ALA A 174 10.13 4.28 -12.47
C ALA A 174 9.48 5.66 -12.38
N GLU A 175 8.26 5.71 -12.89
CA GLU A 175 7.39 6.86 -12.85
C GLU A 175 6.12 6.50 -12.07
N VAL A 176 5.64 7.40 -11.22
CA VAL A 176 4.38 7.22 -10.49
C VAL A 176 3.36 8.24 -10.97
N ARG A 177 2.21 7.77 -11.40
CA ARG A 177 1.03 8.56 -11.74
C ARG A 177 -0.04 8.30 -10.69
N HIS A 178 -0.11 9.20 -9.72
CA HIS A 178 -1.03 9.15 -8.61
C HIS A 178 -2.30 9.94 -8.92
N LEU A 179 -3.38 9.22 -9.17
CA LEU A 179 -4.73 9.75 -9.22
C LEU A 179 -5.24 9.89 -7.78
N ILE A 180 -5.40 11.13 -7.32
CA ILE A 180 -5.86 11.49 -5.98
C ILE A 180 -7.16 12.30 -6.08
N GLN A 181 -7.91 12.43 -5.00
CA GLN A 181 -9.16 13.20 -4.97
C GLN A 181 -9.14 14.34 -3.95
N PRO A 182 -10.00 15.37 -4.13
CA PRO A 182 -10.26 16.34 -3.08
C PRO A 182 -10.77 15.65 -1.81
N PRO A 183 -10.43 16.17 -0.62
CA PRO A 183 -9.71 17.42 -0.38
C PRO A 183 -8.18 17.27 -0.42
N LYS A 184 -7.63 16.04 -0.40
CA LYS A 184 -6.18 15.78 -0.35
C LYS A 184 -5.45 16.19 -1.64
N GLY A 185 -6.11 16.05 -2.80
CA GLY A 185 -5.60 16.46 -4.11
C GLY A 185 -6.54 17.42 -4.84
N GLN A 186 -6.14 18.68 -4.97
CA GLN A 186 -6.96 19.73 -5.61
C GLN A 186 -6.43 20.19 -6.97
N ARG A 187 -5.16 19.89 -7.28
CA ARG A 187 -4.49 20.30 -8.51
C ARG A 187 -3.38 19.32 -8.87
N THR A 188 -2.95 19.35 -10.13
CA THR A 188 -1.78 18.61 -10.59
C THR A 188 -0.50 19.17 -9.98
N LEU A 189 0.30 18.30 -9.38
CA LEU A 189 1.60 18.59 -8.78
C LEU A 189 2.61 17.55 -9.25
N ASP A 190 3.77 18.03 -9.70
CA ASP A 190 4.85 17.18 -10.20
C ASP A 190 6.06 17.27 -9.27
N PHE A 191 6.69 16.12 -9.06
CA PHE A 191 7.85 15.96 -8.19
C PHE A 191 8.94 15.14 -8.89
N GLU A 192 10.19 15.42 -8.52
CA GLU A 192 11.30 14.49 -8.71
C GLU A 192 11.32 13.50 -7.54
N ILE A 193 11.48 12.21 -7.85
CA ILE A 193 11.70 11.16 -6.88
C ILE A 193 13.19 11.16 -6.51
N ARG A 194 13.49 11.44 -5.24
CA ARG A 194 14.83 11.33 -4.67
C ARG A 194 14.90 10.13 -3.73
N HIS A 195 15.85 9.26 -4.01
CA HIS A 195 16.13 8.11 -3.15
C HIS A 195 17.12 8.53 -2.06
N GLY A 196 16.88 8.07 -0.86
CA GLY A 196 17.74 8.30 0.28
C GLY A 196 17.65 7.16 1.28
N VAL A 197 18.17 7.43 2.47
CA VAL A 197 18.01 6.56 3.62
C VAL A 197 17.65 7.38 4.85
N VAL A 198 16.88 6.78 5.75
CA VAL A 198 16.63 7.30 7.10
C VAL A 198 17.22 6.32 8.12
N GLY A 199 17.73 6.81 9.23
CA GLY A 199 18.19 5.94 10.30
C GLY A 199 16.99 5.27 10.98
N ASP A 200 17.06 3.97 11.22
CA ASP A 200 16.14 3.33 12.14
C ASP A 200 16.29 3.94 13.54
N ASP A 201 15.21 4.00 14.31
CA ASP A 201 15.17 4.67 15.61
C ASP A 201 14.65 3.77 16.75
N LEU A 202 14.45 2.47 16.48
CA LEU A 202 13.90 1.56 17.47
C LEU A 202 14.56 0.17 17.50
N ILE A 203 14.55 -0.57 16.39
CA ILE A 203 15.03 -1.95 16.37
C ILE A 203 16.56 -1.98 16.35
N GLU A 204 17.15 -1.20 15.45
CA GLU A 204 18.60 -1.12 15.26
C GLU A 204 18.98 0.35 15.00
N PRO A 205 19.05 1.19 16.04
CA PRO A 205 19.24 2.63 15.89
C PRO A 205 20.41 3.02 14.97
N GLY A 206 20.11 3.84 13.97
CA GLY A 206 21.06 4.29 12.95
C GLY A 206 21.22 3.36 11.76
N ALA A 207 20.62 2.16 11.77
CA ALA A 207 20.62 1.28 10.60
C ALA A 207 19.94 2.00 9.41
N PRO A 208 20.55 2.02 8.22
CA PRO A 208 20.01 2.78 7.10
C PRO A 208 18.79 2.07 6.52
N ARG A 209 17.62 2.69 6.58
CA ARG A 209 16.37 2.23 5.95
C ARG A 209 16.13 2.97 4.64
N PRO A 210 15.71 2.30 3.55
CA PRO A 210 15.45 2.99 2.30
C PRO A 210 14.33 4.02 2.48
N ALA A 211 14.46 5.17 1.83
CA ALA A 211 13.50 6.25 1.90
C ALA A 211 13.34 6.93 0.54
N VAL A 212 12.15 7.51 0.32
CA VAL A 212 11.85 8.33 -0.85
C VAL A 212 11.42 9.71 -0.39
N GLU A 213 12.01 10.73 -0.99
CA GLU A 213 11.59 12.13 -0.86
C GLU A 213 11.01 12.61 -2.20
N LEU A 214 9.84 13.26 -2.13
CA LEU A 214 9.24 13.93 -3.29
C LEU A 214 9.64 15.41 -3.29
N VAL A 215 10.50 15.79 -4.23
CA VAL A 215 10.96 17.19 -4.36
C VAL A 215 10.16 17.90 -5.45
N PRO A 216 9.45 19.00 -5.14
CA PRO A 216 8.68 19.74 -6.13
C PRO A 216 9.53 20.11 -7.35
N THR A 217 8.95 19.99 -8.54
CA THR A 217 9.66 20.24 -9.80
C THR A 217 8.78 20.97 -10.81
N GLY A 218 9.35 21.31 -11.96
CA GLY A 218 8.57 21.87 -13.07
C GLY A 218 7.59 20.84 -13.65
N ALA A 219 6.55 21.34 -14.30
CA ALA A 219 5.54 20.47 -14.93
C ALA A 219 6.20 19.50 -15.91
N GLY A 220 5.86 18.21 -15.81
CA GLY A 220 6.43 17.18 -16.66
C GLY A 220 6.26 15.78 -16.13
N THR A 221 6.51 14.84 -17.02
CA THR A 221 6.36 13.39 -16.83
C THR A 221 7.63 12.67 -17.23
N GLY A 222 7.71 11.37 -16.97
CA GLY A 222 8.82 10.52 -17.37
C GLY A 222 9.61 9.93 -16.21
N PRO A 223 10.82 9.42 -16.49
CA PRO A 223 11.61 8.69 -15.50
C PRO A 223 11.87 9.52 -14.25
N ARG A 224 11.80 8.89 -13.07
CA ARG A 224 12.03 9.54 -11.77
C ARG A 224 11.02 10.63 -11.43
N ARG A 225 9.84 10.62 -12.05
CA ARG A 225 8.77 11.58 -11.76
C ARG A 225 7.67 10.93 -10.94
N TYR A 226 7.13 11.73 -10.04
CA TYR A 226 5.88 11.46 -9.35
C TYR A 226 4.91 12.57 -9.71
N ARG A 227 3.79 12.24 -10.33
CA ARG A 227 2.69 13.17 -10.59
C ARG A 227 1.54 12.82 -9.68
N MET A 228 1.09 13.80 -8.89
CA MET A 228 -0.16 13.72 -8.13
C MET A 228 -1.20 14.60 -8.81
N THR A 229 -2.35 14.06 -9.18
CA THR A 229 -3.38 14.82 -9.91
C THR A 229 -4.80 14.33 -9.64
N PRO A 230 -5.80 15.22 -9.61
CA PRO A 230 -7.21 14.84 -9.67
C PRO A 230 -7.75 14.65 -11.10
N SER A 231 -6.94 14.98 -12.13
CA SER A 231 -7.32 14.94 -13.54
C SER A 231 -6.99 13.59 -14.16
N LEU A 232 -8.02 12.87 -14.65
CA LEU A 232 -7.85 11.62 -15.40
C LEU A 232 -7.03 11.82 -16.68
N ASP A 233 -7.12 12.99 -17.31
CA ASP A 233 -6.37 13.28 -18.54
C ASP A 233 -4.88 13.52 -18.25
N ASP A 234 -4.56 14.23 -17.17
CA ASP A 234 -3.17 14.44 -16.75
C ASP A 234 -2.56 13.14 -16.22
N TRP A 235 -3.36 12.32 -15.53
CA TRP A 235 -2.98 11.01 -15.00
C TRP A 235 -2.51 10.07 -16.11
N LEU A 236 -3.25 10.02 -17.23
CA LEU A 236 -3.01 9.10 -18.34
C LEU A 236 -2.27 9.72 -19.54
N SER A 237 -1.59 10.85 -19.34
CA SER A 237 -0.82 11.54 -20.37
C SER A 237 0.54 10.87 -20.64
N ASP A 238 0.91 10.77 -21.93
CA ASP A 238 2.25 10.39 -22.40
C ASP A 238 2.77 9.01 -21.93
N LEU A 239 1.92 7.97 -22.01
CA LEU A 239 2.21 6.62 -21.53
C LEU A 239 2.78 5.66 -22.59
N ASP A 240 3.10 6.13 -23.79
CA ASP A 240 3.53 5.25 -24.89
C ASP A 240 4.89 4.60 -24.63
N GLY A 241 5.01 3.32 -24.99
CA GLY A 241 6.23 2.53 -24.79
C GLY A 241 6.56 2.16 -23.33
N ARG A 242 5.67 2.46 -22.37
CA ARG A 242 5.83 2.14 -20.95
C ARG A 242 5.19 0.81 -20.58
N ARG A 243 5.80 0.13 -19.61
CA ARG A 243 5.23 -1.01 -18.88
C ARG A 243 4.30 -0.47 -17.80
N LEU A 244 3.05 -0.90 -17.79
CA LEU A 244 2.02 -0.31 -16.94
C LEU A 244 1.61 -1.27 -15.83
N LEU A 245 1.80 -0.85 -14.58
CA LEU A 245 1.28 -1.53 -13.39
C LEU A 245 0.13 -0.69 -12.84
N LEU A 246 -1.04 -1.29 -12.64
CA LEU A 246 -2.17 -0.60 -12.03
C LEU A 246 -2.28 -1.02 -10.56
N HIS A 247 -2.25 -0.05 -9.68
CA HIS A 247 -2.61 -0.20 -8.28
C HIS A 247 -3.88 0.59 -8.00
N VAL A 248 -4.83 -0.04 -7.32
CA VAL A 248 -6.09 0.57 -6.86
C VAL A 248 -6.28 0.25 -5.39
N ASP A 249 -6.06 1.24 -4.53
CA ASP A 249 -6.63 1.24 -3.19
C ASP A 249 -8.08 1.74 -3.30
N MET A 250 -9.00 0.96 -2.74
CA MET A 250 -10.42 1.29 -2.76
C MET A 250 -10.75 2.54 -1.93
N ASP A 251 -9.88 2.95 -1.00
CA ASP A 251 -10.06 4.17 -0.23
C ASP A 251 -10.10 5.43 -1.12
N TYR A 252 -9.50 5.37 -2.31
CA TYR A 252 -9.65 6.37 -3.35
C TYR A 252 -11.11 6.65 -3.70
N PHE A 253 -12.00 5.65 -3.65
CA PHE A 253 -13.40 5.86 -3.98
C PHE A 253 -14.24 6.29 -2.77
N CYS A 254 -13.84 5.88 -1.57
CA CYS A 254 -14.48 6.25 -0.31
C CYS A 254 -13.52 6.00 0.85
N ASN A 255 -13.02 7.07 1.45
CA ASN A 255 -12.14 6.96 2.61
C ASN A 255 -12.88 7.39 3.88
N ARG A 256 -14.06 6.80 4.12
CA ARG A 256 -14.96 7.19 5.22
C ARG A 256 -14.20 7.26 6.53
N TYR A 257 -13.43 6.22 6.82
CA TYR A 257 -12.79 6.04 8.10
C TYR A 257 -11.44 6.77 8.17
N ASP A 258 -10.63 6.80 7.11
CA ASP A 258 -9.26 7.38 7.10
C ASP A 258 -8.45 6.94 8.34
N GLY A 259 -8.61 5.68 8.74
CA GLY A 259 -7.97 5.10 9.92
C GLY A 259 -8.49 5.58 11.29
N ASP A 260 -9.64 6.25 11.37
CA ASP A 260 -10.12 6.93 12.59
C ASP A 260 -11.65 6.80 12.81
N SER A 261 -12.03 6.68 14.09
CA SER A 261 -13.40 6.53 14.57
C SER A 261 -14.20 7.83 14.56
N ASP A 262 -13.54 9.00 14.56
CA ASP A 262 -14.17 10.32 14.65
C ASP A 262 -14.64 10.87 13.29
N TRP A 263 -14.69 10.02 12.26
CA TRP A 263 -15.03 10.39 10.89
C TRP A 263 -16.34 11.16 10.73
N ARG A 264 -17.33 10.91 11.59
CA ARG A 264 -18.64 11.60 11.58
C ARG A 264 -18.55 13.08 11.92
N SER A 265 -17.48 13.49 12.61
CA SER A 265 -17.27 14.87 13.06
C SER A 265 -16.45 15.72 12.07
N ARG A 266 -15.98 15.13 10.97
CA ARG A 266 -15.14 15.82 9.98
C ARG A 266 -15.91 16.91 9.25
N VAL A 267 -15.23 18.04 9.05
CA VAL A 267 -15.76 19.18 8.27
C VAL A 267 -16.02 18.80 6.82
N LEU A 268 -15.18 17.92 6.25
CA LEU A 268 -15.32 17.38 4.90
C LEU A 268 -15.38 15.85 5.00
N PRO A 269 -16.59 15.26 5.07
CA PRO A 269 -16.76 13.82 5.09
C PRO A 269 -16.28 13.18 3.78
N LEU A 270 -15.57 12.06 3.91
CA LEU A 270 -15.12 11.22 2.79
C LEU A 270 -16.02 9.99 2.65
N ASP A 271 -17.34 10.20 2.82
CA ASP A 271 -18.37 9.15 2.82
C ASP A 271 -19.39 9.39 1.67
N PRO A 272 -18.96 9.30 0.41
CA PRO A 272 -19.88 9.43 -0.72
C PRO A 272 -20.89 8.26 -0.75
N PRO A 273 -22.12 8.48 -1.26
CA PRO A 273 -23.07 7.40 -1.46
C PRO A 273 -22.57 6.41 -2.53
N MET A 274 -23.05 5.17 -2.48
CA MET A 274 -22.65 4.09 -3.40
C MET A 274 -22.75 4.50 -4.88
N GLU A 275 -23.77 5.25 -5.28
CA GLU A 275 -23.93 5.70 -6.68
C GLU A 275 -22.80 6.63 -7.12
N ALA A 276 -22.22 7.41 -6.20
CA ALA A 276 -21.07 8.26 -6.49
C ALA A 276 -19.78 7.43 -6.59
N ILE A 277 -19.60 6.44 -5.72
CA ILE A 277 -18.51 5.46 -5.80
C ILE A 277 -18.53 4.76 -7.16
N GLU A 278 -19.69 4.23 -7.57
CA GLU A 278 -19.83 3.53 -8.86
C GLU A 278 -19.56 4.44 -10.07
N ARG A 279 -20.07 5.67 -10.06
CA ARG A 279 -19.77 6.62 -11.13
C ARG A 279 -18.28 6.90 -11.22
N ARG A 280 -17.59 7.01 -10.08
CA ARG A 280 -16.14 7.27 -10.09
C ARG A 280 -15.35 6.07 -10.61
N VAL A 281 -15.74 4.85 -10.26
CA VAL A 281 -15.19 3.62 -10.86
C VAL A 281 -15.39 3.65 -12.38
N ASP A 282 -16.59 3.96 -12.86
CA ASP A 282 -16.88 4.03 -14.29
C ASP A 282 -16.03 5.09 -15.01
N GLU A 283 -15.80 6.25 -14.40
CA GLU A 283 -14.95 7.32 -14.95
C GLU A 283 -13.50 6.86 -15.12
N VAL A 284 -12.92 6.20 -14.11
CA VAL A 284 -11.56 5.66 -14.15
C VAL A 284 -11.44 4.59 -15.25
N VAL A 285 -12.37 3.63 -15.27
CA VAL A 285 -12.41 2.57 -16.27
C VAL A 285 -12.59 3.14 -17.68
N ALA A 286 -13.52 4.09 -17.86
CA ALA A 286 -13.78 4.71 -19.15
C ALA A 286 -12.55 5.48 -19.67
N ALA A 287 -11.81 6.16 -18.78
CA ALA A 287 -10.58 6.86 -19.14
C ALA A 287 -9.48 5.89 -19.61
N LEU A 288 -9.28 4.77 -18.89
CA LEU A 288 -8.35 3.70 -19.29
C LEU A 288 -8.76 3.08 -20.63
N ASN A 289 -10.04 2.77 -20.80
CA ASN A 289 -10.58 2.14 -22.01
C ASN A 289 -10.48 3.06 -23.24
N LYS A 290 -10.86 4.34 -23.09
CA LYS A 290 -10.77 5.35 -24.16
C LYS A 290 -9.36 5.49 -24.73
N ARG A 291 -8.34 5.25 -23.92
CA ARG A 291 -6.91 5.29 -24.30
C ARG A 291 -6.34 3.92 -24.66
N GLY A 292 -7.16 2.86 -24.68
CA GLY A 292 -6.74 1.50 -25.02
C GLY A 292 -5.74 0.89 -24.03
N LEU A 293 -5.74 1.36 -22.77
CA LEU A 293 -4.71 0.99 -21.78
C LEU A 293 -5.01 -0.32 -21.06
N ILE A 294 -6.28 -0.74 -20.97
CA ILE A 294 -6.68 -1.97 -20.23
C ILE A 294 -5.92 -3.21 -20.73
N GLY A 295 -5.75 -3.35 -22.04
CA GLY A 295 -5.00 -4.47 -22.65
C GLY A 295 -3.49 -4.37 -22.44
N ARG A 296 -2.97 -3.20 -22.04
CA ARG A 296 -1.54 -2.93 -21.82
C ARG A 296 -1.10 -3.06 -20.36
N LEU A 297 -2.03 -3.18 -19.42
CA LEU A 297 -1.71 -3.38 -18.00
C LEU A 297 -1.03 -4.75 -17.81
N GLU A 298 0.17 -4.78 -17.28
CA GLU A 298 0.92 -6.03 -17.09
C GLU A 298 0.57 -6.74 -15.78
N ASP A 299 0.22 -5.96 -14.74
CA ASP A 299 -0.25 -6.45 -13.45
C ASP A 299 -1.25 -5.44 -12.86
N ILE A 300 -2.24 -5.94 -12.11
CA ILE A 300 -3.31 -5.16 -11.51
C ILE A 300 -3.47 -5.61 -10.06
N VAL A 301 -3.39 -4.66 -9.13
CA VAL A 301 -3.67 -4.91 -7.72
C VAL A 301 -4.85 -4.08 -7.27
N VAL A 302 -5.75 -4.72 -6.52
CA VAL A 302 -6.90 -4.11 -5.85
C VAL A 302 -6.78 -4.38 -4.36
N ALA A 303 -6.55 -3.31 -3.59
CA ALA A 303 -6.51 -3.32 -2.13
C ALA A 303 -7.86 -2.82 -1.57
N TYR A 304 -8.42 -3.52 -0.59
CA TYR A 304 -9.71 -3.15 0.02
C TYR A 304 -9.57 -2.32 1.30
N SER A 305 -8.36 -2.21 1.83
CA SER A 305 -7.97 -1.38 2.97
C SER A 305 -9.00 -1.34 4.12
N PRO A 306 -9.23 -2.46 4.83
CA PRO A 306 -10.15 -2.52 5.97
C PRO A 306 -9.81 -1.47 7.03
N GLY A 307 -10.80 -0.67 7.40
CA GLY A 307 -10.61 0.49 8.29
C GLY A 307 -10.33 1.81 7.55
N PHE A 308 -10.35 1.80 6.21
CA PHE A 308 -10.35 2.98 5.34
C PHE A 308 -11.58 2.94 4.41
N PHE A 309 -11.65 1.92 3.54
CA PHE A 309 -12.78 1.72 2.62
C PHE A 309 -13.87 0.82 3.23
N PRO A 310 -15.15 1.25 3.26
CA PRO A 310 -16.21 0.51 3.93
C PRO A 310 -16.52 -0.87 3.34
N ALA A 311 -16.58 -1.87 4.23
CA ALA A 311 -16.82 -3.26 3.94
C ALA A 311 -18.14 -3.54 3.22
N GLU A 312 -19.19 -2.76 3.50
CA GLU A 312 -20.48 -2.92 2.82
C GLU A 312 -20.40 -2.59 1.31
N PHE A 313 -19.35 -1.90 0.86
CA PHE A 313 -19.16 -1.53 -0.54
C PHE A 313 -18.20 -2.47 -1.30
N TRP A 314 -17.44 -3.34 -0.61
CA TRP A 314 -16.40 -4.18 -1.20
C TRP A 314 -16.89 -4.96 -2.43
N GLY A 315 -17.98 -5.71 -2.28
CA GLY A 315 -18.45 -6.59 -3.34
C GLY A 315 -18.94 -5.87 -4.59
N ARG A 316 -19.70 -4.79 -4.42
CA ARG A 316 -20.28 -4.05 -5.55
C ARG A 316 -19.22 -3.26 -6.30
N THR A 317 -18.28 -2.65 -5.58
CA THR A 317 -17.17 -1.90 -6.18
C THR A 317 -16.19 -2.83 -6.89
N ASP A 318 -15.84 -3.98 -6.29
CA ASP A 318 -14.99 -4.99 -6.95
C ASP A 318 -15.60 -5.49 -8.26
N GLU A 319 -16.87 -5.91 -8.21
CA GLU A 319 -17.56 -6.46 -9.38
C GLU A 319 -17.61 -5.44 -10.52
N ARG A 320 -17.89 -4.17 -10.19
CA ARG A 320 -17.98 -3.11 -11.19
C ARG A 320 -16.61 -2.77 -11.79
N LEU A 321 -15.59 -2.61 -10.94
CA LEU A 321 -14.22 -2.32 -11.37
C LEU A 321 -13.68 -3.44 -12.26
N THR A 322 -13.80 -4.68 -11.82
CA THR A 322 -13.19 -5.84 -12.50
C THR A 322 -13.91 -6.17 -13.81
N ARG A 323 -15.24 -6.04 -13.85
CA ARG A 323 -16.01 -6.07 -15.11
C ARG A 323 -15.55 -4.97 -16.07
N GLY A 324 -15.38 -3.75 -15.56
CA GLY A 324 -14.91 -2.62 -16.35
C GLY A 324 -13.52 -2.82 -16.95
N LEU A 325 -12.63 -3.48 -16.21
CA LEU A 325 -11.28 -3.86 -16.65
C LEU A 325 -11.24 -5.12 -17.53
N GLY A 326 -12.40 -5.73 -17.84
CA GLY A 326 -12.48 -6.95 -18.64
C GLY A 326 -11.82 -8.16 -17.97
N LEU A 327 -11.83 -8.21 -16.64
CA LEU A 327 -11.28 -9.30 -15.84
C LEU A 327 -12.41 -10.23 -15.44
N ASP A 328 -12.19 -11.55 -15.53
CA ASP A 328 -13.18 -12.52 -15.10
C ASP A 328 -13.49 -12.33 -13.61
N ALA A 329 -14.77 -12.17 -13.29
CA ALA A 329 -15.28 -12.11 -11.91
C ALA A 329 -15.28 -13.49 -11.23
N GLY A 330 -14.29 -14.32 -11.53
CA GLY A 330 -14.15 -15.68 -11.01
C GLY A 330 -14.12 -15.65 -9.49
N ARG A 331 -15.27 -15.97 -8.88
CA ARG A 331 -15.36 -16.36 -7.47
C ARG A 331 -14.84 -17.80 -7.40
N GLY A 332 -13.51 -17.94 -7.36
CA GLY A 332 -12.84 -19.16 -6.91
C GLY A 332 -12.98 -19.31 -5.41
#